data_AF-A0A4Q3E341-F1
#
_entry.id   AF-A0A4Q3E341-F1
#
_cell.length_a   1.000
_cell.length_b   1.000
_cell.length_c   1.000
_cell.angle_alpha   90.00
_cell.angle_beta   90.00
_cell.angle_gamma   90.00
#
_symmetry.space_group_name_H-M   'P 1'
#
loop_
_entity.id
_entity.type
_entity.pdbx_description
1 polymer ?
#
loop_
_entity_poly.entity_id
_entity_poly.type
_entity_poly.pdbx_seq_one_letter_code
_entity_poly.pdbx_strand_id
1 'polypeptide(L)'
;VRVLSGKMELCKDEQLAAIAAKSIKETKYHLRWSSEWVLRLGDGTPESNQRMANALAELWPYTGEMFMNAAYEAAAVGIDAASFYDSWLKKVTQVFDEATLAVPQNVFMQSGGKQGIHTEHLGYILADLQYLQRTYPNSEW
;
A
#
# COMPACT_ATOMS: atom_id res chain seq x y z
N VAL A 1 7.14 -14.18 0.88
CA VAL A 1 5.79 -13.63 0.55
C VAL A 1 4.91 -13.48 1.80
N ARG A 2 5.49 -13.20 2.97
CA ARG A 2 4.74 -12.83 4.18
C ARG A 2 5.26 -11.45 4.56
N VAL A 3 4.58 -10.39 4.10
CA VAL A 3 4.86 -9.02 4.53
C VAL A 3 4.01 -8.79 5.80
N LEU A 4 3.18 -7.75 5.84
CA LEU A 4 2.38 -7.39 7.01
C LEU A 4 1.39 -8.49 7.43
N SER A 5 0.53 -8.98 6.53
CA SER A 5 -0.53 -9.94 6.88
C SER A 5 0.03 -11.25 7.47
N GLY A 6 1.19 -11.70 7.01
CA GLY A 6 1.81 -12.92 7.54
C GLY A 6 2.47 -12.77 8.91
N LYS A 7 2.84 -11.55 9.33
CA LYS A 7 3.20 -11.27 10.74
C LYS A 7 1.96 -11.03 11.60
N MET A 8 0.92 -10.41 11.05
CA MET A 8 -0.35 -10.20 11.76
C MET A 8 -1.08 -11.51 12.09
N GLU A 9 -0.93 -12.56 11.27
CA GLU A 9 -1.39 -13.92 11.60
C GLU A 9 -0.81 -14.45 12.93
N LEU A 10 0.34 -13.92 13.36
CA LEU A 10 1.03 -14.33 14.59
C LEU A 10 0.83 -13.32 15.74
N CYS A 11 -0.01 -12.30 15.55
CA CYS A 11 -0.31 -11.36 16.62
C CYS A 11 -1.14 -12.02 17.72
N LYS A 12 -1.04 -11.50 18.95
CA LYS A 12 -1.73 -12.06 20.13
C LYS A 12 -3.24 -11.84 20.09
N ASP A 13 -3.70 -10.85 19.35
CA ASP A 13 -5.12 -10.57 19.19
C ASP A 13 -5.72 -11.57 18.20
N GLU A 14 -6.58 -12.44 18.70
CA GLU A 14 -7.17 -13.53 17.91
C GLU A 14 -8.04 -13.02 16.76
N GLN A 15 -8.70 -11.87 16.93
CA GLN A 15 -9.56 -11.29 15.90
C GLN A 15 -8.72 -10.70 14.76
N LEU A 16 -7.68 -9.94 15.09
CA LEU A 16 -6.74 -9.41 14.09
C LEU A 16 -6.00 -10.53 13.36
N ALA A 17 -5.57 -11.58 14.07
CA ALA A 17 -4.93 -12.74 13.47
C ALA A 17 -5.87 -13.47 12.50
N ALA A 18 -7.15 -13.67 12.87
CA ALA A 18 -8.14 -14.30 12.01
C ALA A 18 -8.46 -13.49 10.75
N ILE A 19 -8.54 -12.15 10.86
CA ILE A 19 -8.71 -11.27 9.70
C ILE A 19 -7.49 -11.39 8.77
N ALA A 20 -6.28 -11.28 9.31
CA ALA A 20 -5.05 -11.38 8.54
C ALA A 20 -4.91 -12.72 7.80
N ALA A 21 -5.29 -13.82 8.45
CA ALA A 21 -5.29 -15.16 7.86
C ALA A 21 -6.24 -15.31 6.66
N LYS A 22 -7.35 -14.57 6.63
CA LYS A 22 -8.25 -14.52 5.48
C LYS A 22 -7.68 -13.64 4.37
N SER A 23 -7.23 -12.43 4.71
CA SER A 23 -6.75 -11.44 3.75
C SER A 23 -5.45 -11.83 3.04
N ILE A 24 -4.64 -12.72 3.61
CA ILE A 24 -3.35 -13.11 3.00
C ILE A 24 -3.52 -13.79 1.63
N LYS A 25 -4.61 -14.56 1.43
CA LYS A 25 -4.87 -15.25 0.16
C LYS A 25 -5.20 -14.25 -0.94
N GLU A 26 -6.03 -13.26 -0.62
CA GLU A 26 -6.41 -12.17 -1.51
C GLU A 26 -5.21 -11.28 -1.84
N THR A 27 -4.44 -10.88 -0.84
CA THR A 27 -3.25 -10.02 -1.03
C THR A 27 -2.19 -10.68 -1.92
N LYS A 28 -2.02 -12.01 -1.83
CA LYS A 28 -1.14 -12.75 -2.75
C LYS A 28 -1.63 -12.67 -4.19
N TYR A 29 -2.94 -12.74 -4.40
CA TYR A 29 -3.54 -12.60 -5.72
C TYR A 29 -3.32 -11.17 -6.26
N HIS A 30 -3.62 -10.15 -5.46
CA HIS A 30 -3.36 -8.76 -5.83
C HIS A 30 -1.89 -8.49 -6.18
N LEU A 31 -0.95 -9.01 -5.39
CA LEU A 31 0.48 -8.89 -5.66
C LEU A 31 0.86 -9.53 -7.00
N ARG A 32 0.35 -10.73 -7.29
CA ARG A 32 0.60 -11.40 -8.56
C ARG A 32 0.14 -10.55 -9.74
N TRP A 33 -1.13 -10.14 -9.74
CA TRP A 33 -1.71 -9.40 -10.86
C TRP A 33 -1.09 -8.02 -11.05
N SER A 34 -0.86 -7.29 -9.96
CA SER A 34 -0.19 -5.99 -10.04
C SER A 34 1.24 -6.13 -10.58
N SER A 35 1.99 -7.16 -10.16
CA SER A 35 3.32 -7.44 -10.70
C SER A 35 3.27 -7.77 -12.19
N GLU A 36 2.33 -8.61 -12.63
CA GLU A 36 2.16 -8.95 -14.05
C GLU A 36 1.87 -7.72 -14.92
N TRP A 37 1.09 -6.75 -14.41
CA TRP A 37 0.84 -5.49 -15.10
C TRP A 37 2.06 -4.56 -15.14
N VAL A 38 2.82 -4.47 -14.04
CA VAL A 38 4.07 -3.71 -14.01
C VAL A 38 5.05 -4.26 -15.05
N LEU A 39 5.20 -5.58 -15.13
CA LEU A 39 6.06 -6.24 -16.13
C LEU A 39 5.58 -5.94 -17.56
N ARG A 40 4.29 -6.16 -17.85
CA ARG A 40 3.73 -5.98 -19.19
C ARG A 40 3.83 -4.53 -19.69
N LEU A 41 3.66 -3.56 -18.80
CA LEU A 41 3.72 -2.14 -19.16
C LEU A 41 5.15 -1.60 -19.14
N GLY A 42 5.98 -2.05 -18.21
CA GLY A 42 7.38 -1.67 -18.12
C GLY A 42 8.19 -2.19 -19.30
N ASP A 43 8.17 -3.49 -19.56
CA ASP A 43 8.89 -4.12 -20.70
C ASP A 43 8.01 -4.19 -21.97
N GLY A 44 7.10 -3.21 -22.12
CA GLY A 44 6.15 -3.13 -23.21
C GLY A 44 6.66 -2.29 -24.37
N THR A 45 5.92 -1.25 -24.71
CA THR A 45 6.35 -0.25 -25.71
C THR A 45 7.13 0.87 -25.04
N PRO A 46 7.90 1.69 -25.80
CA PRO A 46 8.51 2.90 -25.24
C PRO A 46 7.50 3.82 -24.55
N GLU A 47 6.28 3.91 -25.09
CA GLU A 47 5.21 4.70 -24.48
C GLU A 47 4.73 4.11 -23.15
N SER A 48 4.47 2.80 -23.08
CA SER A 48 3.99 2.18 -21.84
C SER A 48 5.07 2.22 -20.75
N ASN A 49 6.34 2.01 -21.13
CA ASN A 49 7.47 2.13 -20.22
C ASN A 49 7.56 3.55 -19.64
N GLN A 50 7.50 4.58 -20.49
CA GLN A 50 7.54 5.97 -20.03
C GLN A 50 6.36 6.33 -19.11
N ARG A 51 5.15 5.82 -19.41
CA ARG A 51 3.98 6.01 -18.53
C ARG A 51 4.17 5.35 -17.16
N MET A 52 4.76 4.15 -17.12
CA MET A 52 5.10 3.48 -15.87
C MET A 52 6.17 4.25 -15.08
N ALA A 53 7.24 4.72 -15.74
CA ALA A 53 8.26 5.53 -15.10
C ALA A 53 7.69 6.81 -14.48
N ASN A 54 6.77 7.48 -15.19
CA ASN A 54 6.08 8.67 -14.69
C ASN A 54 5.21 8.34 -13.46
N ALA A 55 4.41 7.27 -13.53
CA ALA A 55 3.57 6.83 -12.41
C ALA A 55 4.41 6.46 -11.18
N LEU A 56 5.56 5.82 -11.38
CA LEU A 56 6.50 5.53 -10.30
C LEU A 56 7.04 6.82 -9.68
N ALA A 57 7.50 7.78 -10.49
CA ALA A 57 8.00 9.05 -9.99
C ALA A 57 6.94 9.83 -9.18
N GLU A 58 5.68 9.78 -9.61
CA GLU A 58 4.55 10.45 -8.96
C GLU A 58 4.15 9.79 -7.64
N LEU A 59 4.11 8.44 -7.59
CA LEU A 59 3.58 7.71 -6.44
C LEU A 59 4.64 7.32 -5.40
N TRP A 60 5.92 7.27 -5.80
CA TRP A 60 7.02 6.88 -4.90
C TRP A 60 7.11 7.68 -3.60
N PRO A 61 6.90 9.02 -3.58
CA PRO A 61 6.91 9.82 -2.35
C PRO A 61 6.00 9.28 -1.25
N TYR A 62 4.90 8.61 -1.59
CA TYR A 62 3.93 8.10 -0.61
C TYR A 62 4.32 6.74 -0.01
N THR A 63 5.35 6.08 -0.54
CA THR A 63 5.75 4.75 -0.08
C THR A 63 6.39 4.77 1.31
N GLY A 64 6.99 5.91 1.71
CA GLY A 64 7.67 6.04 2.99
C GLY A 64 6.76 5.84 4.21
N GLU A 65 5.54 6.39 4.19
CA GLU A 65 4.60 6.29 5.31
C GLU A 65 4.21 4.84 5.64
N MET A 66 4.30 3.91 4.68
CA MET A 66 4.03 2.48 4.90
C MET A 66 4.93 1.85 5.98
N PHE A 67 6.11 2.44 6.21
CA PHE A 67 7.13 1.93 7.13
C PHE A 67 7.31 2.82 8.37
N MET A 68 6.47 3.84 8.53
CA MET A 68 6.46 4.71 9.70
C MET A 68 5.40 4.22 10.69
N ASN A 69 5.81 3.91 11.92
CA ASN A 69 4.86 3.58 12.98
C ASN A 69 4.13 4.82 13.50
N ALA A 70 2.82 4.73 13.64
CA ALA A 70 2.05 5.65 14.46
C ALA A 70 2.12 5.25 15.94
N ALA A 71 1.97 6.21 16.85
CA ALA A 71 2.06 5.98 18.30
C ALA A 71 1.11 4.87 18.81
N TYR A 72 -0.07 4.76 18.21
CA TYR A 72 -1.07 3.75 18.59
C TYR A 72 -0.77 2.34 18.05
N GLU A 73 0.04 2.19 16.99
CA GLU A 73 0.33 0.88 16.38
C GLU A 73 1.29 0.05 17.26
N ALA A 74 2.31 0.70 17.82
CA ALA A 74 3.27 0.06 18.70
C ALA A 74 2.61 -0.50 19.97
N ALA A 75 1.64 0.24 20.52
CA ALA A 75 0.91 -0.16 21.71
C ALA A 75 -0.10 -1.29 21.45
N ALA A 76 -0.70 -1.35 20.26
CA ALA A 76 -1.80 -2.25 19.96
C ALA A 76 -1.34 -3.62 19.41
N VAL A 77 -0.36 -3.65 18.51
CA VAL A 77 -0.04 -4.87 17.73
C VAL A 77 1.38 -5.37 17.98
N GLY A 78 2.28 -4.51 18.48
CA GLY A 78 3.68 -4.86 18.71
C GLY A 78 4.45 -5.20 17.43
N ILE A 79 3.93 -4.78 16.27
CA ILE A 79 4.58 -4.96 14.96
C ILE A 79 5.29 -3.66 14.60
N ASP A 80 6.60 -3.75 14.42
CA ASP A 80 7.41 -2.68 13.85
C ASP A 80 7.25 -2.64 12.33
N ALA A 81 6.71 -1.54 11.80
CA ALA A 81 6.48 -1.35 10.37
C ALA A 81 7.81 -1.17 9.62
N ALA A 82 8.81 -0.56 10.24
CA ALA A 82 10.12 -0.37 9.65
C ALA A 82 10.80 -1.71 9.30
N SER A 83 10.54 -2.74 10.11
CA SER A 83 11.07 -4.10 9.88
C SER A 83 10.67 -4.75 8.55
N PHE A 84 9.70 -4.20 7.81
CA PHE A 84 9.29 -4.72 6.50
C PHE A 84 10.00 -4.07 5.32
N TYR A 85 10.66 -2.92 5.52
CA TYR A 85 11.19 -2.09 4.43
C TYR A 85 12.11 -2.88 3.50
N ASP A 86 13.14 -3.54 4.03
CA ASP A 86 14.12 -4.28 3.22
C ASP A 86 13.46 -5.40 2.41
N SER A 87 12.51 -6.12 3.01
CA SER A 87 11.81 -7.22 2.35
C SER A 87 10.90 -6.72 1.22
N TRP A 88 10.27 -5.55 1.43
CA TRP A 88 9.42 -4.90 0.44
C TRP A 88 10.27 -4.35 -0.70
N LEU A 89 11.31 -3.59 -0.38
CA LEU A 89 12.20 -2.97 -1.36
C LEU A 89 12.83 -4.04 -2.25
N LYS A 90 13.38 -5.12 -1.66
CA LYS A 90 13.92 -6.25 -2.42
C LYS A 90 12.89 -6.82 -3.41
N LYS A 91 11.63 -6.95 -3.01
CA LYS A 91 10.60 -7.52 -3.87
C LYS A 91 10.18 -6.56 -4.99
N VAL A 92 10.02 -5.28 -4.67
CA VAL A 92 9.68 -4.23 -5.64
C VAL A 92 10.80 -4.04 -6.65
N THR A 93 12.05 -3.96 -6.20
CA THR A 93 13.24 -3.87 -7.07
C THR A 93 13.31 -5.06 -8.02
N GLN A 94 13.09 -6.30 -7.54
CA GLN A 94 13.06 -7.47 -8.43
C GLN A 94 12.04 -7.32 -9.57
N VAL A 95 10.84 -6.83 -9.27
CA VAL A 95 9.80 -6.64 -10.29
C VAL A 95 10.17 -5.50 -11.24
N PHE A 96 10.76 -4.42 -10.74
CA PHE A 96 11.17 -3.28 -11.56
C PHE A 96 12.34 -3.62 -12.48
N ASP A 97 13.33 -4.36 -11.99
CA ASP A 97 14.46 -4.84 -12.78
C ASP A 97 13.99 -5.70 -13.96
N GLU A 98 13.06 -6.64 -13.71
CA GLU A 98 12.46 -7.48 -14.74
C GLU A 98 11.56 -6.65 -15.70
N ALA A 99 10.95 -5.57 -15.21
CA ALA A 99 10.14 -4.64 -16.01
C ALA A 99 10.97 -3.57 -16.73
N THR A 100 12.30 -3.58 -16.65
CA THR A 100 13.19 -2.51 -17.19
C THR A 100 12.90 -1.10 -16.64
N LEU A 101 12.47 -1.01 -15.37
CA LEU A 101 12.15 0.24 -14.67
C LEU A 101 13.20 0.53 -13.59
N ALA A 102 13.51 1.81 -13.40
CA ALA A 102 14.42 2.26 -12.35
C ALA A 102 13.67 2.51 -11.03
N VAL A 103 14.30 2.15 -9.90
CA VAL A 103 13.81 2.51 -8.56
C VAL A 103 14.11 3.99 -8.30
N PRO A 104 13.11 4.85 -8.02
CA PRO A 104 13.36 6.26 -7.72
C PRO A 104 14.27 6.45 -6.50
N GLN A 105 15.26 7.34 -6.63
CA GLN A 105 16.29 7.61 -5.61
C GLN A 105 16.16 9.04 -5.07
N ASN A 106 16.61 9.27 -3.83
CA ASN A 106 16.68 10.60 -3.21
C ASN A 106 15.33 11.37 -3.23
N VAL A 107 14.22 10.64 -3.11
CA VAL A 107 12.86 11.20 -3.14
C VAL A 107 12.43 11.61 -1.73
N PHE A 108 11.87 12.80 -1.58
CA PHE A 108 11.21 13.22 -0.35
C PHE A 108 9.98 12.35 -0.07
N MET A 109 9.88 11.81 1.14
CA MET A 109 8.77 10.93 1.52
C MET A 109 7.67 11.71 2.22
N GLN A 110 6.45 11.62 1.67
CA GLN A 110 5.24 12.17 2.26
C GLN A 110 4.79 11.34 3.47
N SER A 111 4.15 11.99 4.43
CA SER A 111 3.55 11.38 5.62
C SER A 111 2.44 12.25 6.18
N GLY A 112 1.63 11.71 7.11
CA GLY A 112 0.58 12.44 7.82
C GLY A 112 -0.78 11.76 7.77
N GLY A 113 -0.98 10.82 6.84
CA GLY A 113 -2.23 10.08 6.68
C GLY A 113 -2.63 9.31 7.94
N LYS A 114 -1.66 8.74 8.66
CA LYS A 114 -1.91 8.09 9.96
C LYS A 114 -2.23 9.06 11.11
N GLN A 115 -2.12 10.37 10.89
CA GLN A 115 -2.45 11.44 11.85
C GLN A 115 -3.68 12.26 11.40
N GLY A 116 -4.38 11.84 10.35
CA GLY A 116 -5.52 12.57 9.81
C GLY A 116 -5.14 13.78 8.94
N ILE A 117 -3.86 13.92 8.59
CA ILE A 117 -3.36 14.97 7.69
C ILE A 117 -3.26 14.35 6.30
N HIS A 118 -4.32 14.52 5.51
CA HIS A 118 -4.45 13.91 4.19
C HIS A 118 -4.14 14.89 3.06
N THR A 119 -3.90 14.36 1.87
CA THR A 119 -3.94 15.15 0.63
C THR A 119 -5.35 15.67 0.38
N GLU A 120 -5.46 16.64 -0.52
CA GLU A 120 -6.72 17.22 -0.98
C GLU A 120 -7.70 16.18 -1.55
N HIS A 121 -7.18 15.03 -2.01
CA HIS A 121 -7.98 13.98 -2.65
C HIS A 121 -8.99 13.32 -1.70
N LEU A 122 -8.65 13.15 -0.41
CA LEU A 122 -9.53 12.40 0.49
C LEU A 122 -10.87 13.13 0.71
N GLY A 123 -10.88 14.46 0.71
CA GLY A 123 -12.10 15.24 0.87
C GLY A 123 -13.14 14.92 -0.22
N TYR A 124 -12.70 14.83 -1.47
CA TYR A 124 -13.56 14.48 -2.61
C TYR A 124 -14.06 13.04 -2.51
N ILE A 125 -13.17 12.09 -2.18
CA ILE A 125 -13.54 10.68 -2.03
C ILE A 125 -14.60 10.50 -0.94
N LEU A 126 -14.44 11.17 0.21
CA LEU A 126 -15.41 11.06 1.31
C LEU A 126 -16.74 11.74 0.99
N ALA A 127 -16.73 12.83 0.22
CA ALA A 127 -17.96 13.47 -0.22
C ALA A 127 -18.83 12.51 -1.03
N ASP A 128 -18.24 11.79 -2.00
CA ASP A 128 -18.94 10.82 -2.82
C ASP A 128 -19.31 9.56 -2.04
N LEU A 129 -18.35 8.96 -1.32
CA LEU A 129 -18.54 7.72 -0.57
C LEU A 129 -19.63 7.84 0.50
N GLN A 130 -19.74 9.01 1.13
CA GLN A 130 -20.65 9.22 2.26
C GLN A 130 -21.95 9.91 1.87
N TYR A 131 -22.15 10.24 0.59
CA TYR A 131 -23.32 11.00 0.14
C TYR A 131 -24.64 10.37 0.62
N LEU A 132 -24.86 9.09 0.33
CA LEU A 132 -26.11 8.40 0.68
C LEU A 132 -26.32 8.38 2.20
N GLN A 133 -25.28 8.02 2.95
CA GLN A 133 -25.34 7.90 4.41
C GLN A 133 -25.55 9.25 5.12
N ARG A 134 -25.00 10.34 4.56
CA ARG A 134 -25.18 11.70 5.08
C ARG A 134 -26.54 12.28 4.74
N THR A 135 -27.11 11.90 3.60
CA THR A 135 -28.43 12.36 3.14
C THR A 135 -29.56 11.65 3.90
N TYR A 136 -29.41 10.35 4.15
CA TYR A 136 -30.38 9.51 4.85
C TYR A 136 -29.76 8.84 6.08
N PRO A 137 -29.51 9.62 7.16
CA PRO A 137 -28.89 9.07 8.35
C PRO A 137 -29.83 8.06 9.05
N ASN A 138 -29.24 7.02 9.64
CA ASN A 138 -29.92 5.97 10.40
C ASN A 138 -30.89 5.09 9.59
N SER A 139 -30.80 5.10 8.26
CA SER A 139 -31.47 4.10 7.41
C SER A 139 -30.75 2.75 7.45
N GLU A 140 -31.51 1.67 7.24
CA GLU A 140 -30.99 0.29 7.12
C GLU A 140 -30.81 -0.08 5.64
N TRP A 141 -29.70 -0.75 5.31
CA TRP A 141 -29.31 -1.17 3.96
C TRP A 141 -28.73 -2.58 3.98
#